data_AF-D1AQU8-F1
#
_entry.id   AF-D1AQU8-F1
#
_cell.length_a   1.000
_cell.length_b   1.000
_cell.length_c   1.000
_cell.angle_alpha   90.00
_cell.angle_beta   90.00
_cell.angle_gamma   90.00
#
_symmetry.space_group_name_H-M   'P 1'
#
loop_
_entity.id
_entity.type
_entity.pdbx_description
1 polymer ?
#
loop_
_entity_poly.entity_id
_entity_poly.type
_entity_poly.pdbx_seq_one_letter_code
_entity_poly.pdbx_strand_id
1 'polypeptide(L)' 'MLEPTSDKHYEEKFEFPLWKLIKEYAEENDISYLQASEKIVPEYVKTIRYRDIEFEESEVKKRAEEMMLLKK' A
#
# COMPACT_ATOMS: atom_id res chain seq x y z
N MET A 1 24.74 -31.30 -27.38
CA MET A 1 24.67 -30.07 -26.57
C MET A 1 23.22 -29.62 -26.64
N LEU A 2 22.49 -29.67 -25.52
CA LEU A 2 21.11 -29.19 -25.46
C LEU A 2 21.17 -27.67 -25.43
N GLU A 3 20.52 -27.01 -26.39
CA GLU A 3 20.36 -25.56 -26.35
C GLU A 3 19.55 -25.21 -25.09
N PRO A 4 19.95 -24.18 -24.30
CA PRO A 4 19.09 -23.69 -23.26
C PRO A 4 17.90 -23.05 -23.96
N THR A 5 16.76 -23.74 -23.95
CA THR A 5 15.46 -23.12 -24.17
C THR A 5 15.27 -22.12 -23.04
N SER A 6 15.84 -20.93 -23.21
CA SER A 6 15.51 -19.74 -22.45
C SER A 6 14.05 -19.48 -22.81
N ASP A 7 13.13 -20.09 -22.07
CA ASP A 7 11.73 -19.76 -22.13
C ASP A 7 11.63 -18.26 -21.83
N LYS A 8 11.38 -17.47 -22.88
CA LYS A 8 11.29 -15.99 -22.82
C LYS A 8 9.98 -15.53 -22.17
N HIS A 9 9.34 -16.40 -21.41
CA HIS A 9 8.22 -16.08 -20.55
C HIS A 9 8.80 -15.68 -19.19
N TYR A 10 9.43 -14.50 -19.15
CA TYR A 10 9.55 -13.78 -17.89
C TYR A 10 8.12 -13.61 -17.39
N GLU A 11 7.71 -14.42 -16.41
CA GLU A 11 6.48 -14.20 -15.69
C GLU A 11 6.50 -12.73 -15.24
N GLU A 12 5.56 -11.93 -15.74
CA GLU A 12 5.35 -10.59 -15.21
C GLU A 12 5.12 -10.76 -13.72
N LYS A 13 6.08 -10.28 -12.90
CA LYS A 13 5.98 -10.39 -11.46
C LYS A 13 4.73 -9.63 -11.06
N PHE A 14 3.72 -10.36 -10.60
CA PHE A 14 2.49 -9.77 -10.11
C PHE A 14 2.83 -8.70 -9.07
N GLU A 15 2.45 -7.46 -9.36
CA GLU A 15 2.59 -6.34 -8.44
C GLU A 15 1.23 -5.99 -7.86
N PHE A 16 1.18 -5.90 -6.53
CA PHE A 16 -0.05 -5.60 -5.83
C PHE A 16 -0.49 -4.15 -6.18
N PRO A 17 -1.78 -3.90 -6.54
CA PRO A 17 -2.22 -2.59 -7.02
C PRO A 17 -1.93 -1.43 -6.05
N LEU A 18 -2.12 -1.65 -4.74
CA LEU A 18 -1.78 -0.65 -3.72
C LEU A 18 -0.29 -0.29 -3.73
N TRP A 19 0.59 -1.28 -3.95
CA TRP A 19 2.03 -1.05 -3.95
C TRP A 19 2.47 -0.22 -5.16
N LYS A 20 1.87 -0.49 -6.32
CA LYS A 20 2.08 0.31 -7.53
C LYS A 20 1.71 1.79 -7.30
N LEU A 21 0.55 2.05 -6.70
CA LEU A 21 0.10 3.42 -6.39
C LEU A 21 1.02 4.15 -5.40
N ILE A 22 1.53 3.44 -4.39
CA ILE A 22 2.48 4.02 -3.43
C ILE A 22 3.79 4.41 -4.11
N LYS A 23 4.31 3.55 -5.00
CA LYS A 23 5.54 3.82 -5.77
C LYS A 23 5.37 5.01 -6.70
N GLU A 24 4.33 5.00 -7.52
CA GLU A 24 4.04 6.08 -8.47
C GLU A 24 3.95 7.42 -7.73
N TYR A 25 3.20 7.49 -6.63
CA TYR A 25 3.09 8.72 -5.84
C TYR A 25 4.42 9.15 -5.20
N ALA A 26 5.21 8.20 -4.70
CA ALA A 26 6.51 8.49 -4.09
C ALA A 26 7.51 9.05 -5.10
N GLU A 27 7.58 8.45 -6.30
CA GLU A 27 8.46 8.86 -7.39
C GLU A 27 8.06 10.22 -7.95
N GLU A 28 6.76 10.48 -8.13
CA GLU A 28 6.24 11.77 -8.60
C GLU A 28 6.50 12.94 -7.63
N ASN A 29 6.57 12.66 -6.33
CA ASN A 29 6.68 13.68 -5.29
C ASN A 29 8.08 13.73 -4.64
N ASP A 30 9.02 12.90 -5.07
CA ASP A 30 10.37 12.74 -4.48
C ASP A 30 10.33 12.56 -2.95
N ILE A 31 9.47 11.66 -2.49
CA ILE A 31 9.31 11.33 -1.06
C ILE A 31 9.55 9.84 -0.80
N SER A 32 9.76 9.50 0.47
CA SER A 32 9.87 8.09 0.86
C SER A 32 8.54 7.33 0.66
N TYR A 33 8.62 6.03 0.39
CA TYR A 33 7.43 5.15 0.31
C TYR A 33 6.59 5.18 1.58
N LEU A 34 7.22 5.36 2.74
CA LEU A 34 6.52 5.51 4.02
C LEU A 34 5.60 6.75 3.99
N GLN A 35 6.15 7.91 3.63
CA GLN A 35 5.37 9.15 3.52
C GLN A 35 4.29 9.07 2.43
N ALA A 36 4.57 8.40 1.32
CA ALA A 36 3.55 8.16 0.28
C ALA A 36 2.41 7.28 0.79
N SER A 37 2.72 6.23 1.55
CA SER A 37 1.73 5.29 2.08
C SER A 37 0.73 5.97 3.04
N GLU A 38 1.16 6.96 3.81
CA GLU A 38 0.28 7.73 4.71
C GLU A 38 -0.86 8.46 3.96
N LYS A 39 -0.65 8.80 2.68
CA LYS A 39 -1.68 9.43 1.83
C LYS A 39 -2.44 8.42 0.98
N ILE A 40 -1.75 7.44 0.39
CA ILE A 40 -2.34 6.52 -0.59
C ILE A 40 -3.19 5.44 0.08
N VAL A 41 -2.74 4.88 1.21
CA VAL A 41 -3.45 3.77 1.87
C VAL A 41 -4.88 4.16 2.27
N PRO A 42 -5.14 5.32 2.91
CA PRO A 42 -6.51 5.72 3.26
C PRO A 42 -7.44 5.86 2.04
N GLU A 43 -6.95 6.41 0.93
CA GLU A 43 -7.74 6.56 -0.30
C GLU A 43 -7.99 5.21 -0.97
N TYR A 44 -7.00 4.33 -1.00
CA TYR A 44 -7.16 2.99 -1.55
C TYR A 44 -8.18 2.16 -0.78
N VAL A 45 -8.16 2.22 0.55
CA VAL A 45 -9.10 1.46 1.40
C VAL A 45 -10.56 1.85 1.14
N LYS A 46 -10.85 3.11 0.77
CA LYS A 46 -12.21 3.54 0.38
C LYS A 46 -12.74 2.84 -0.88
N THR A 47 -11.85 2.33 -1.74
CA THR A 47 -12.24 1.62 -2.98
C THR A 47 -12.62 0.16 -2.75
N ILE A 48 -12.35 -0.39 -1.56
CA ILE A 48 -12.60 -1.80 -1.24
C ILE A 48 -14.10 -2.02 -1.02
N ARG A 49 -14.72 -2.84 -1.88
CA ARG A 49 -16.18 -3.03 -1.95
C ARG A 49 -16.81 -3.59 -0.67
N TYR A 50 -16.11 -4.45 0.06
CA TYR A 50 -16.56 -5.05 1.32
C TYR A 50 -15.78 -4.49 2.51
N ARG A 51 -15.57 -3.18 2.52
CA ARG A 51 -14.94 -2.50 3.62
C ARG A 51 -15.82 -2.60 4.87
N ASP A 52 -15.27 -3.19 5.92
CA ASP A 52 -15.87 -3.20 7.25
C ASP A 52 -15.65 -1.83 7.88
N ILE A 53 -16.67 -0.98 7.76
CA ILE A 53 -16.63 0.41 8.21
C ILE A 53 -16.48 0.44 9.74
N GLU A 54 -17.16 -0.45 10.47
CA GLU A 54 -17.10 -0.51 11.93
C GLU A 54 -15.70 -0.88 12.40
N PHE A 55 -15.07 -1.85 11.76
CA PHE A 55 -13.68 -2.22 12.03
C PHE A 55 -12.73 -1.05 11.78
N GLU A 56 -12.84 -0.36 10.64
CA GLU A 56 -11.93 0.75 10.32
C GLU A 56 -12.08 1.93 11.28
N GLU A 57 -13.31 2.34 11.59
CA GLU A 57 -13.55 3.41 12.56
C GLU A 57 -12.97 3.05 13.94
N SER A 58 -13.06 1.78 14.33
CA SER A 58 -12.48 1.30 15.60
C SER A 58 -10.96 1.39 15.62
N GLU A 59 -10.29 1.02 14.52
CA GLU A 59 -8.82 1.05 14.40
C GLU A 59 -8.31 2.50 14.29
N VAL A 60 -9.00 3.36 13.54
CA VAL A 60 -8.68 4.81 13.48
C VAL A 60 -8.79 5.44 14.87
N LYS A 61 -9.85 5.13 15.61
CA LYS A 61 -10.06 5.64 16.97
C LYS A 61 -8.97 5.17 17.92
N LYS A 62 -8.62 3.88 17.88
CA LYS A 62 -7.54 3.30 18.69
C LYS A 62 -6.19 3.98 18.42
N ARG A 63 -5.87 4.22 17.14
CA ARG A 63 -4.64 4.92 16.74
C ARG A 63 -4.60 6.37 17.22
N ALA A 64 -5.74 7.06 17.18
CA ALA A 64 -5.87 8.42 17.69
C ALA A 64 -5.65 8.49 19.22
N GLU A 65 -6.17 7.50 19.96
CA GLU A 65 -5.97 7.37 21.41
C GLU A 65 -4.50 7.08 21.75
N GLU A 66 -3.84 6.15 21.04
CA GLU A 66 -2.40 5.86 21.19
C GLU A 66 -1.54 7.11 20.98
N MET A 67 -1.83 7.89 19.93
CA MET A 67 -1.14 9.15 19.62
C MET A 67 -1.36 10.25 20.67
N MET A 68 -2.54 10.30 21.31
CA MET A 68 -2.79 11.22 22.42
C MET A 68 -2.04 10.82 23.69
N LEU A 69 -1.95 9.52 23.97
CA LEU A 69 -1.19 9.01 25.13
C LEU A 69 0.31 9.25 24.98
N LEU A 70 0.87 9.14 23.77
CA LEU A 70 2.29 9.41 23.50
C LEU A 70 2.69 10.90 23.64
N LYS A 71 1.72 11.82 23.65
CA LYS A 71 1.95 13.27 23.79
C LYS A 71 1.82 13.79 25.24
N LYS A 72 1.49 12.92 26.19
CA LYS A 72 1.33 13.23 27.61
C LYS A 72 2.55 12.80 28.41
#